data_AF-A0A4U6X5I0-F1
#
_entry.id   AF-A0A4U6X5I0-F1
#
_cell.length_a   1.000
_cell.length_b   1.000
_cell.length_c   1.000
_cell.angle_alpha   90.00
_cell.angle_beta   90.00
_cell.angle_gamma   90.00
#
_symmetry.space_group_name_H-M   'P 1'
#
loop_
_entity.id
_entity.type
_entity.pdbx_description
1 polymer ?
#
loop_
_entity_poly.entity_id
_entity_poly.type
_entity_poly.pdbx_seq_one_letter_code
_entity_poly.pdbx_strand_id
1 'polypeptide(L)'
;MFGSLPGILFLRAPLRHESKFIPHHHLVHHPLFSCSSHNTRSTHTHTNITNSILPFFSKHSSSLSNSTDSTMAPATTTTTPPDPDPNILRRCVELAREALDAGDDPFGSVLVGADGAVLREDRNRVNTGEAGDGRRDATLHPELALARWAQRNLGAADRAAASVYTSGEHCPMCAAAHAWVGLGPVVYVSSSEQLASWTRELELELELGAAAAGGTTGRSKVSPLPIRAVAPNIVVRGPIPGLDEEVKALHKRNIERQVVRKGGCS
;
A
#
# COMPACT_ATOMS: atom_id res chain seq x y z
N MET A 1 -63.12 10.80 35.70
CA MET A 1 -62.85 10.57 37.14
C MET A 1 -62.42 9.12 37.32
N PHE A 2 -61.12 8.86 37.40
CA PHE A 2 -60.57 7.63 37.98
C PHE A 2 -59.28 8.02 38.70
N GLY A 3 -59.24 7.71 39.99
CA GLY A 3 -58.26 8.16 40.95
C GLY A 3 -56.97 7.34 40.95
N SER A 4 -55.93 8.02 41.40
CA SER A 4 -54.52 7.63 41.53
C SER A 4 -54.28 6.56 42.62
N LEU A 5 -53.33 5.65 42.40
CA LEU A 5 -52.71 4.77 43.40
C LEU A 5 -51.20 5.09 43.48
N PRO A 6 -50.58 5.11 44.67
CA PRO A 6 -49.21 5.56 44.85
C PRO A 6 -48.17 4.44 44.73
N GLY A 7 -46.95 4.86 44.36
CA GLY A 7 -45.79 4.01 44.09
C GLY A 7 -45.11 3.39 45.30
N ILE A 8 -44.31 2.36 45.01
CA ILE A 8 -43.38 1.71 45.92
C ILE A 8 -41.99 1.70 45.25
N LEU A 9 -41.06 2.36 45.92
CA LEU A 9 -39.65 2.52 45.57
C LEU A 9 -38.86 1.33 46.14
N PHE A 10 -38.21 0.53 45.29
CA PHE A 10 -37.23 -0.47 45.72
C PHE A 10 -35.81 -0.05 45.31
N LEU A 11 -35.03 0.40 46.31
CA LEU A 11 -33.58 0.54 46.22
C LEU A 11 -32.95 -0.86 46.31
N ARG A 12 -32.12 -1.23 45.34
CA ARG A 12 -31.36 -2.49 45.33
C ARG A 12 -29.86 -2.17 45.33
N ALA A 13 -29.20 -2.42 46.46
CA ALA A 13 -27.74 -2.41 46.59
C ALA A 13 -27.19 -3.82 46.26
N PRO A 14 -26.01 -3.95 45.63
CA PRO A 14 -25.29 -5.22 45.59
C PRO A 14 -24.22 -5.31 46.69
N LEU A 15 -24.25 -6.45 47.38
CA LEU A 15 -23.32 -6.88 48.41
C LEU A 15 -21.96 -7.24 47.80
N ARG A 16 -20.90 -6.76 48.47
CA ARG A 16 -19.51 -7.21 48.31
C ARG A 16 -19.35 -8.61 48.89
N HIS A 17 -18.60 -9.46 48.21
CA HIS A 17 -18.02 -10.67 48.79
C HIS A 17 -16.50 -10.51 48.80
N GLU A 18 -15.91 -10.50 50.00
CA GLU A 18 -14.48 -10.70 50.19
C GLU A 18 -14.17 -12.20 50.27
N SER A 19 -12.99 -12.58 49.81
CA SER A 19 -12.26 -13.75 50.29
C SER A 19 -10.75 -13.45 50.21
N LYS A 20 -10.10 -13.39 51.37
CA LYS A 20 -8.64 -13.32 51.57
C LYS A 20 -8.07 -14.76 51.53
N PHE A 21 -6.94 -15.00 50.85
CA PHE A 21 -5.64 -15.38 51.46
C PHE A 21 -4.54 -15.62 50.38
N ILE A 22 -3.29 -15.38 50.78
CA ILE A 22 -1.99 -15.24 50.06
C ILE A 22 -1.08 -16.47 50.45
N PRO A 23 0.16 -16.76 49.97
CA PRO A 23 0.99 -16.36 48.80
C PRO A 23 1.56 -17.55 47.98
N HIS A 24 2.20 -17.27 46.83
CA HIS A 24 3.53 -17.85 46.52
C HIS A 24 4.35 -16.86 45.67
N HIS A 25 5.39 -16.29 46.30
CA HIS A 25 6.47 -15.59 45.62
C HIS A 25 7.44 -16.63 45.05
N HIS A 26 7.63 -16.66 43.74
CA HIS A 26 8.86 -17.14 43.12
C HIS A 26 9.46 -15.99 42.31
N LEU A 27 10.44 -15.34 42.94
CA LEU A 27 11.41 -14.47 42.32
C LEU A 27 12.29 -15.31 41.40
N VAL A 28 12.18 -15.10 40.08
CA VAL A 28 13.18 -15.58 39.13
C VAL A 28 14.08 -14.38 38.81
N HIS A 29 15.25 -14.37 39.44
CA HIS A 29 16.35 -13.47 39.10
C HIS A 29 16.89 -13.87 37.72
N HIS A 30 16.75 -12.99 36.73
CA HIS A 30 17.56 -13.05 35.51
C HIS A 30 18.70 -12.02 35.62
N PRO A 31 19.95 -12.41 35.31
CA PRO A 31 21.11 -11.57 35.53
C PRO A 31 21.19 -10.41 34.53
N LEU A 32 21.48 -9.23 35.08
CA LEU A 32 21.89 -8.03 34.35
C LEU A 32 23.20 -8.33 33.61
N PHE A 33 23.15 -8.48 32.30
CA PHE A 33 24.36 -8.44 31.46
C PHE A 33 24.76 -6.97 31.26
N SER A 34 25.68 -6.54 32.11
CA SER A 34 26.57 -5.40 31.85
C SER A 34 27.51 -5.78 30.71
N CYS A 35 27.39 -5.12 29.55
CA CYS A 35 28.40 -5.22 28.49
C CYS A 35 29.08 -3.85 28.38
N SER A 36 30.27 -3.78 28.96
CA SER A 36 31.16 -2.63 28.92
C SER A 36 31.61 -2.35 27.48
N SER A 37 31.61 -1.08 27.12
CA SER A 37 32.18 -0.54 25.89
C SER A 37 33.66 -0.90 25.78
N HIS A 38 34.05 -1.62 24.74
CA HIS A 38 35.45 -1.71 24.29
C HIS A 38 35.54 -1.13 22.88
N ASN A 39 36.11 0.06 22.85
CA ASN A 39 36.49 0.82 21.67
C ASN A 39 37.78 0.22 21.10
N THR A 40 37.70 -0.56 20.02
CA THR A 40 38.88 -0.93 19.23
C THR A 40 38.78 -0.28 17.86
N ARG A 41 39.52 0.82 17.75
CA ARG A 41 39.79 1.62 16.56
C ARG A 41 40.50 0.75 15.52
N SER A 42 39.80 0.33 14.47
CA SER A 42 40.41 -0.33 13.31
C SER A 42 40.97 0.72 12.36
N THR A 43 42.29 0.76 12.22
CA THR A 43 43.01 1.60 11.26
C THR A 43 43.05 0.88 9.91
N HIS A 44 42.27 1.35 8.93
CA HIS A 44 42.40 0.93 7.54
C HIS A 44 43.64 1.59 6.91
N THR A 45 44.70 0.81 6.74
CA THR A 45 45.84 1.17 5.87
C THR A 45 45.53 0.79 4.43
N HIS A 46 45.38 1.81 3.57
CA HIS A 46 45.35 1.69 2.12
C HIS A 46 46.66 1.08 1.62
N THR A 47 46.61 -0.05 0.93
CA THR A 47 47.75 -0.57 0.16
C THR A 47 47.36 -0.64 -1.31
N ASN A 48 47.98 0.23 -2.11
CA ASN A 48 47.91 0.25 -3.57
C ASN A 48 48.64 -0.98 -4.14
N ILE A 49 47.98 -1.76 -4.99
CA ILE A 49 48.63 -2.77 -5.81
C ILE A 49 48.75 -2.22 -7.23
N THR A 50 49.97 -1.82 -7.60
CA THR A 50 50.36 -1.44 -8.95
C THR A 50 50.84 -2.66 -9.73
N ASN A 51 50.44 -2.71 -11.00
CA ASN A 51 50.91 -3.48 -12.16
C ASN A 51 52.17 -4.36 -12.01
N SER A 52 52.03 -5.61 -12.46
CA SER A 52 53.11 -6.36 -13.12
C SER A 52 52.55 -7.02 -14.37
N ILE A 53 53.19 -6.75 -15.51
CA ILE A 53 52.82 -7.22 -16.85
C ILE A 53 53.93 -8.18 -17.34
N LEU A 54 53.50 -9.21 -18.08
CA LEU A 54 54.20 -10.05 -19.09
C LEU A 54 54.80 -11.39 -18.62
N PRO A 55 55.02 -12.36 -19.54
CA PRO A 55 54.01 -12.98 -20.43
C PRO A 55 54.16 -14.52 -20.43
N PHE A 56 53.11 -15.29 -20.79
CA PHE A 56 53.31 -16.70 -21.15
C PHE A 56 52.43 -17.09 -22.34
N PHE A 57 53.09 -17.31 -23.47
CA PHE A 57 52.54 -17.91 -24.67
C PHE A 57 52.63 -19.44 -24.52
N SER A 58 51.52 -20.16 -24.68
CA SER A 58 51.56 -21.43 -25.42
C SER A 58 50.18 -21.84 -25.93
N LYS A 59 50.22 -22.35 -27.16
CA LYS A 59 49.13 -22.75 -28.05
C LYS A 59 48.29 -23.88 -27.45
N HIS A 60 46.98 -23.83 -27.65
CA HIS A 60 46.23 -25.00 -28.14
C HIS A 60 45.07 -24.56 -29.02
N SER A 61 45.12 -25.01 -30.27
CA SER A 61 44.06 -24.94 -31.27
C SER A 61 43.15 -26.14 -31.06
N SER A 62 41.85 -25.91 -30.92
CA SER A 62 40.82 -26.92 -31.15
C SER A 62 39.46 -26.26 -31.37
N SER A 63 39.04 -26.27 -32.64
CA SER A 63 37.66 -26.52 -33.10
C SER A 63 36.54 -25.66 -32.46
N LEU A 64 36.26 -24.51 -33.07
CA LEU A 64 34.96 -23.83 -32.93
C LEU A 64 33.92 -24.57 -33.79
N SER A 65 33.10 -25.40 -33.16
CA SER A 65 31.83 -25.82 -33.74
C SER A 65 30.81 -24.71 -33.51
N ASN A 66 30.28 -24.14 -34.60
CA ASN A 66 29.11 -23.27 -34.56
C ASN A 66 27.92 -24.03 -33.97
N SER A 67 27.50 -23.67 -32.76
CA SER A 67 26.17 -23.97 -32.25
C SER A 67 25.42 -22.66 -32.12
N THR A 68 24.75 -22.27 -33.20
CA THR A 68 23.62 -21.34 -33.13
C THR A 68 22.47 -22.07 -32.47
N ASP A 69 22.37 -21.98 -31.16
CA ASP A 69 21.10 -22.19 -30.46
C ASP A 69 20.84 -20.99 -29.58
N SER A 70 20.54 -19.88 -30.25
CA SER A 70 19.79 -18.79 -29.63
C SER A 70 18.38 -19.30 -29.42
N THR A 71 18.12 -20.01 -28.33
CA THR A 71 16.79 -19.99 -27.72
C THR A 71 16.51 -18.54 -27.33
N MET A 72 15.87 -17.83 -28.23
CA MET A 72 15.23 -16.56 -27.92
C MET A 72 14.33 -16.80 -26.70
N ALA A 73 14.55 -16.00 -25.65
CA ALA A 73 13.53 -15.80 -24.64
C ALA A 73 12.19 -15.52 -25.34
N PRO A 74 11.06 -16.08 -24.87
CA PRO A 74 9.80 -15.84 -25.53
C PRO A 74 9.55 -14.33 -25.55
N ALA A 75 9.17 -13.85 -26.72
CA ALA A 75 8.89 -12.45 -26.99
C ALA A 75 8.03 -11.88 -25.86
N THR A 76 8.45 -10.71 -25.36
CA THR A 76 7.69 -9.83 -24.50
C THR A 76 6.29 -9.70 -25.09
N THR A 77 5.35 -10.49 -24.57
CA THR A 77 3.98 -10.45 -25.04
C THR A 77 3.47 -9.14 -24.47
N THR A 78 3.41 -8.12 -25.32
CA THR A 78 2.72 -6.87 -25.01
C THR A 78 1.26 -7.24 -24.82
N THR A 79 0.91 -7.67 -23.61
CA THR A 79 -0.46 -8.02 -23.24
C THR A 79 -1.25 -6.73 -23.31
N THR A 80 -2.05 -6.58 -24.37
CA THR A 80 -3.08 -5.55 -24.47
C THR A 80 -3.86 -5.55 -23.15
N PRO A 81 -4.12 -4.38 -22.53
CA PRO A 81 -4.82 -4.38 -21.26
C PRO A 81 -6.19 -5.00 -21.50
N PRO A 82 -6.63 -5.95 -20.64
CA PRO A 82 -7.93 -6.58 -20.80
C PRO A 82 -9.00 -5.50 -20.91
N ASP A 83 -10.07 -5.80 -21.64
CA ASP A 83 -11.20 -4.89 -21.63
C ASP A 83 -11.70 -4.73 -20.19
N PRO A 84 -12.02 -3.49 -19.76
CA PRO A 84 -12.39 -3.25 -18.37
C PRO A 84 -13.60 -4.09 -17.99
N ASP A 85 -13.44 -5.00 -17.02
CA ASP A 85 -14.57 -5.69 -16.42
C ASP A 85 -15.28 -4.74 -15.46
N PRO A 86 -16.52 -4.32 -15.74
CA PRO A 86 -17.25 -3.38 -14.89
C PRO A 86 -17.49 -3.92 -13.47
N ASN A 87 -17.60 -5.24 -13.29
CA ASN A 87 -17.83 -5.83 -11.97
C ASN A 87 -16.57 -5.75 -11.11
N ILE A 88 -15.40 -6.00 -11.69
CA ILE A 88 -14.12 -5.86 -10.97
C ILE A 88 -13.85 -4.39 -10.63
N LEU A 89 -14.16 -3.46 -11.54
CA LEU A 89 -14.02 -2.03 -11.25
C LEU A 89 -14.95 -1.57 -10.13
N ARG A 90 -16.22 -2.00 -10.13
CA ARG A 90 -17.15 -1.74 -9.02
C ARG A 90 -16.62 -2.32 -7.72
N ARG A 91 -16.03 -3.51 -7.74
CA ARG A 91 -15.41 -4.11 -6.56
C ARG A 91 -14.26 -3.25 -6.00
N CYS A 92 -13.45 -2.64 -6.87
CA CYS A 92 -12.42 -1.68 -6.44
C CYS A 92 -13.03 -0.46 -5.73
N VAL A 93 -14.14 0.07 -6.24
CA VAL A 93 -14.88 1.19 -5.62
C VAL A 93 -15.51 0.78 -4.28
N GLU A 94 -16.03 -0.44 -4.17
CA GLU A 94 -16.52 -1.00 -2.91
C GLU A 94 -15.41 -1.12 -1.88
N LEU A 95 -14.24 -1.65 -2.24
CA LEU A 95 -13.07 -1.73 -1.36
C LEU A 95 -12.59 -0.34 -0.91
N ALA A 96 -12.64 0.66 -1.80
CA ALA A 96 -12.37 2.06 -1.44
C ALA A 96 -13.38 2.60 -0.43
N ARG A 97 -14.66 2.25 -0.57
CA ARG A 97 -15.72 2.61 0.39
C ARG A 97 -15.51 1.92 1.74
N GLU A 98 -15.18 0.63 1.75
CA GLU A 98 -14.81 -0.12 2.95
C GLU A 98 -13.63 0.52 3.68
N ALA A 99 -12.61 0.99 2.96
CA ALA A 99 -11.48 1.73 3.54
C ALA A 99 -11.93 3.02 4.21
N LEU A 100 -12.73 3.83 3.51
CA LEU A 100 -13.25 5.09 4.04
C LEU A 100 -14.05 4.87 5.31
N ASP A 101 -14.97 3.91 5.30
CA ASP A 101 -15.86 3.62 6.43
C ASP A 101 -15.07 3.07 7.64
N ALA A 102 -13.95 2.38 7.39
CA ALA A 102 -13.01 1.93 8.43
C ALA A 102 -12.07 3.03 8.98
N GLY A 103 -12.07 4.23 8.40
CA GLY A 103 -11.20 5.33 8.85
C GLY A 103 -9.95 5.56 7.98
N ASP A 104 -9.76 4.82 6.89
CA ASP A 104 -8.63 4.92 5.97
C ASP A 104 -8.93 5.86 4.77
N ASP A 105 -7.95 6.06 3.89
CA ASP A 105 -8.16 6.78 2.63
C ASP A 105 -8.86 5.88 1.59
N PRO A 106 -9.75 6.42 0.73
CA PRO A 106 -10.64 5.61 -0.10
C PRO A 106 -9.94 5.02 -1.33
N PHE A 107 -9.09 4.02 -1.11
CA PHE A 107 -8.43 3.26 -2.19
C PHE A 107 -8.67 1.76 -2.03
N GLY A 108 -9.00 1.11 -3.15
CA GLY A 108 -9.22 -0.33 -3.24
C GLY A 108 -8.67 -0.89 -4.54
N SER A 109 -8.13 -2.11 -4.49
CA SER A 109 -7.52 -2.75 -5.65
C SER A 109 -7.75 -4.26 -5.67
N VAL A 110 -7.81 -4.81 -6.88
CA VAL A 110 -8.03 -6.23 -7.14
C VAL A 110 -6.99 -6.74 -8.12
N LEU A 111 -6.29 -7.82 -7.78
CA LEU A 111 -5.38 -8.55 -8.65
C LEU A 111 -6.14 -9.71 -9.30
N VAL A 112 -6.14 -9.73 -10.63
CA VAL A 112 -6.87 -10.69 -11.46
C VAL A 112 -5.88 -11.50 -12.30
N GLY A 113 -6.05 -12.82 -12.33
CA GLY A 113 -5.25 -13.75 -13.13
C GLY A 113 -5.58 -13.66 -14.62
N ALA A 114 -4.75 -14.30 -15.45
CA ALA A 114 -4.94 -14.32 -16.90
C ALA A 114 -6.23 -15.03 -17.35
N ASP A 115 -6.77 -15.92 -16.51
CA ASP A 115 -8.03 -16.61 -16.67
C ASP A 115 -9.25 -15.80 -16.22
N GLY A 116 -9.04 -14.56 -15.75
CA GLY A 116 -10.08 -13.71 -15.19
C GLY A 116 -10.43 -13.99 -13.73
N ALA A 117 -9.74 -14.94 -13.06
CA ALA A 117 -10.00 -15.24 -11.66
C ALA A 117 -9.45 -14.14 -10.74
N VAL A 118 -10.23 -13.75 -9.72
CA VAL A 118 -9.73 -12.86 -8.66
C VAL A 118 -8.74 -13.63 -7.80
N LEU A 119 -7.48 -13.22 -7.82
CA LEU A 119 -6.40 -13.85 -7.06
C LEU A 119 -6.27 -13.23 -5.66
N ARG A 120 -6.43 -11.91 -5.57
CA ARG A 120 -6.30 -11.16 -4.32
C ARG A 120 -7.01 -9.83 -4.40
N GLU A 121 -7.59 -9.41 -3.28
CA GLU A 121 -8.15 -8.08 -3.06
C GLU A 121 -7.41 -7.40 -1.91
N ASP A 122 -7.30 -6.08 -1.96
CA ASP A 122 -6.93 -5.30 -0.79
C ASP A 122 -7.50 -3.87 -0.84
N ARG A 123 -7.41 -3.18 0.30
CA ARG A 123 -7.79 -1.78 0.47
C ARG A 123 -6.71 -1.01 1.23
N ASN A 124 -6.78 0.31 1.22
CA ASN A 124 -5.91 1.17 2.03
C ASN A 124 -6.04 0.85 3.53
N ARG A 125 -4.92 0.84 4.25
CA ARG A 125 -4.84 0.56 5.70
C ARG A 125 -3.91 1.53 6.44
N VAL A 126 -3.71 2.74 5.93
CA VAL A 126 -2.69 3.67 6.49
C VAL A 126 -2.98 4.08 7.94
N ASN A 127 -4.25 4.07 8.34
CA ASN A 127 -4.71 4.39 9.68
C ASN A 127 -5.02 3.13 10.51
N THR A 128 -5.61 2.09 9.88
CA THR A 128 -6.01 0.87 10.59
C THR A 128 -4.88 -0.14 10.81
N GLY A 129 -3.78 -0.04 10.07
CA GLY A 129 -2.63 -0.94 10.18
C GLY A 129 -2.81 -2.26 9.41
N GLU A 130 -1.70 -2.93 9.11
CA GLU A 130 -1.68 -4.13 8.23
C GLU A 130 -2.53 -5.27 8.82
N ALA A 131 -2.45 -5.46 10.14
CA ALA A 131 -3.20 -6.47 10.88
C ALA A 131 -4.49 -5.93 11.52
N GLY A 132 -4.89 -4.68 11.23
CA GLY A 132 -5.97 -4.01 11.97
C GLY A 132 -5.61 -3.64 13.40
N ASP A 133 -4.31 -3.56 13.72
CA ASP A 133 -3.76 -3.29 15.04
C ASP A 133 -3.71 -1.78 15.39
N GLY A 134 -4.15 -0.92 14.48
CA GLY A 134 -4.10 0.54 14.61
C GLY A 134 -2.69 1.12 14.46
N ARG A 135 -1.69 0.31 14.10
CA ARG A 135 -0.33 0.80 13.86
C ARG A 135 -0.28 1.48 12.50
N ARG A 136 -0.28 2.82 12.55
CA ARG A 136 -0.24 3.67 11.37
C ARG A 136 1.03 3.44 10.55
N ASP A 137 0.85 3.31 9.24
CA ASP A 137 1.92 3.26 8.25
C ASP A 137 1.42 3.84 6.93
N ALA A 138 2.01 4.96 6.53
CA ALA A 138 1.62 5.71 5.34
C ALA A 138 1.91 4.97 4.02
N THR A 139 2.58 3.82 4.06
CA THR A 139 2.90 3.01 2.88
C THR A 139 1.94 1.84 2.67
N LEU A 140 0.96 1.62 3.54
CA LEU A 140 -0.03 0.54 3.44
C LEU A 140 -1.11 0.84 2.39
N HIS A 141 -0.66 0.92 1.15
CA HIS A 141 -1.46 1.07 -0.05
C HIS A 141 -1.83 -0.31 -0.61
N PRO A 142 -3.06 -0.49 -1.11
CA PRO A 142 -3.50 -1.79 -1.61
C PRO A 142 -2.64 -2.28 -2.78
N GLU A 143 -2.22 -1.41 -3.68
CA GLU A 143 -1.40 -1.77 -4.84
C GLU A 143 -0.02 -2.30 -4.44
N LEU A 144 0.60 -1.68 -3.41
CA LEU A 144 1.88 -2.15 -2.89
C LEU A 144 1.73 -3.51 -2.20
N ALA A 145 0.64 -3.72 -1.47
CA ALA A 145 0.33 -5.00 -0.86
C ALA A 145 0.12 -6.09 -1.92
N LEU A 146 -0.59 -5.79 -3.01
CA LEU A 146 -0.79 -6.71 -4.13
C LEU A 146 0.52 -7.02 -4.87
N ALA A 147 1.38 -6.03 -5.13
CA ALA A 147 2.70 -6.26 -5.74
C ALA A 147 3.57 -7.20 -4.89
N ARG A 148 3.62 -6.95 -3.57
CA ARG A 148 4.33 -7.80 -2.60
C ARG A 148 3.74 -9.20 -2.53
N TRP A 149 2.42 -9.32 -2.55
CA TRP A 149 1.73 -10.61 -2.54
C TRP A 149 2.02 -11.39 -3.83
N ALA A 150 1.92 -10.75 -4.99
CA ALA A 150 2.19 -11.37 -6.28
C ALA A 150 3.62 -11.91 -6.35
N GLN A 151 4.62 -11.12 -5.94
CA GLN A 151 6.02 -11.54 -5.91
C GLN A 151 6.26 -12.81 -5.07
N ARG A 152 5.49 -12.99 -3.98
CA ARG A 152 5.63 -14.15 -3.08
C ARG A 152 4.85 -15.38 -3.52
N ASN A 153 3.78 -15.22 -4.31
CA ASN A 153 2.82 -16.29 -4.56
C ASN A 153 2.72 -16.70 -6.03
N LEU A 154 3.16 -15.87 -6.97
CA LEU A 154 3.01 -16.11 -8.41
C LEU A 154 4.37 -16.27 -9.08
N GLY A 155 4.44 -17.15 -10.09
CA GLY A 155 5.59 -17.25 -10.99
C GLY A 155 5.73 -15.98 -11.83
N ALA A 156 6.92 -15.73 -12.39
CA ALA A 156 7.18 -14.53 -13.18
C ALA A 156 6.24 -14.41 -14.39
N ALA A 157 5.95 -15.52 -15.07
CA ALA A 157 5.01 -15.55 -16.19
C ALA A 157 3.57 -15.21 -15.76
N ASP A 158 3.11 -15.78 -14.65
CA ASP A 158 1.76 -15.51 -14.12
C ASP A 158 1.61 -14.05 -13.69
N ARG A 159 2.65 -13.45 -13.09
CA ARG A 159 2.65 -12.03 -12.73
C ARG A 159 2.54 -11.13 -13.96
N ALA A 160 3.31 -11.42 -15.00
CA ALA A 160 3.29 -10.66 -16.24
C ALA A 160 1.93 -10.76 -16.97
N ALA A 161 1.24 -11.88 -16.81
CA ALA A 161 -0.09 -12.11 -17.39
C ALA A 161 -1.25 -11.60 -16.50
N ALA A 162 -1.02 -11.43 -15.20
CA ALA A 162 -2.01 -10.89 -14.27
C ALA A 162 -2.22 -9.38 -14.45
N SER A 163 -3.44 -8.92 -14.19
CA SER A 163 -3.84 -7.51 -14.28
C SER A 163 -4.24 -6.96 -12.91
N VAL A 164 -3.90 -5.70 -12.64
CA VAL A 164 -4.33 -4.99 -11.42
C VAL A 164 -5.42 -3.99 -11.78
N TYR A 165 -6.58 -4.16 -11.18
CA TYR A 165 -7.68 -3.19 -11.21
C TYR A 165 -7.61 -2.34 -9.93
N THR A 166 -7.84 -1.03 -10.05
CA THR A 166 -7.78 -0.14 -8.88
C THR A 166 -8.74 1.04 -9.01
N SER A 167 -9.21 1.55 -7.86
CA SER A 167 -10.07 2.73 -7.81
C SER A 167 -9.31 4.01 -8.20
N GLY A 168 -8.02 4.09 -7.91
CA GLY A 168 -7.18 5.25 -8.22
C GLY A 168 -5.89 4.83 -8.94
N GLU A 169 -5.42 5.64 -9.89
CA GLU A 169 -4.13 5.43 -10.53
C GLU A 169 -3.01 5.31 -9.49
N HIS A 170 -2.09 4.37 -9.72
CA HIS A 170 -1.01 4.09 -8.78
C HIS A 170 -0.14 5.33 -8.56
N CYS A 171 0.12 5.67 -7.30
CA CYS A 171 1.14 6.65 -6.96
C CYS A 171 2.54 6.15 -7.39
N PRO A 172 3.57 7.02 -7.43
CA PRO A 172 4.91 6.62 -7.85
C PRO A 172 5.52 5.44 -7.10
N MET A 173 5.25 5.32 -5.79
CA MET A 173 5.69 4.17 -4.99
C MET A 173 5.07 2.87 -5.49
N CYS A 174 3.76 2.85 -5.70
CA CYS A 174 3.02 1.68 -6.14
C CYS A 174 3.35 1.32 -7.60
N ALA A 175 3.47 2.32 -8.49
CA ALA A 175 3.84 2.12 -9.88
C ALA A 175 5.25 1.51 -10.01
N ALA A 176 6.22 2.01 -9.24
CA ALA A 176 7.56 1.44 -9.21
C ALA A 176 7.55 -0.01 -8.67
N ALA A 177 6.85 -0.27 -7.57
CA ALA A 177 6.76 -1.62 -7.00
C ALA A 177 6.12 -2.61 -7.98
N HIS A 178 5.03 -2.23 -8.65
CA HIS A 178 4.37 -3.00 -9.70
C HIS A 178 5.33 -3.38 -10.82
N ALA A 179 6.11 -2.41 -11.31
CA ALA A 179 7.10 -2.64 -12.35
C ALA A 179 8.22 -3.59 -11.90
N TRP A 180 8.76 -3.38 -10.68
CA TRP A 180 9.87 -4.17 -10.16
C TRP A 180 9.53 -5.65 -9.97
N VAL A 181 8.28 -5.95 -9.59
CA VAL A 181 7.83 -7.35 -9.45
C VAL A 181 7.42 -7.97 -10.79
N GLY A 182 7.33 -7.17 -11.86
CA GLY A 182 6.94 -7.63 -13.19
C GLY A 182 5.46 -8.00 -13.29
N LEU A 183 4.59 -7.23 -12.63
CA LEU A 183 3.15 -7.36 -12.82
C LEU A 183 2.72 -6.80 -14.19
N GLY A 184 1.65 -7.37 -14.75
CA GLY A 184 1.11 -7.04 -16.06
C GLY A 184 0.31 -5.73 -16.11
N PRO A 185 -0.76 -5.65 -16.93
CA PRO A 185 -1.50 -4.41 -17.14
C PRO A 185 -2.18 -3.83 -15.89
N VAL A 186 -2.40 -2.52 -15.90
CA VAL A 186 -3.17 -1.80 -14.88
C VAL A 186 -4.44 -1.19 -15.49
N VAL A 187 -5.57 -1.37 -14.82
CA VAL A 187 -6.83 -0.69 -15.13
C VAL A 187 -7.24 0.17 -13.94
N TYR A 188 -7.40 1.48 -14.12
CA TYR A 188 -7.74 2.40 -13.02
C TYR A 188 -9.00 3.20 -13.31
N VAL A 189 -9.83 3.42 -12.27
CA VAL A 189 -11.07 4.19 -12.38
C VAL A 189 -10.78 5.69 -12.52
N SER A 190 -10.07 6.31 -11.57
CA SER A 190 -9.71 7.73 -11.64
C SER A 190 -8.20 7.95 -11.75
N SER A 191 -7.77 8.95 -12.53
CA SER A 191 -6.35 9.29 -12.68
C SER A 191 -5.79 10.08 -11.49
N SER A 192 -4.45 10.10 -11.38
CA SER A 192 -3.75 10.91 -10.37
C SER A 192 -4.00 12.41 -10.58
N GLU A 193 -4.15 12.82 -11.84
CA GLU A 193 -4.48 14.20 -12.23
C GLU A 193 -5.91 14.59 -11.79
N GLN A 194 -6.89 13.70 -12.00
CA GLN A 194 -8.25 13.89 -11.52
C GLN A 194 -8.27 14.10 -10.00
N LEU A 195 -7.61 13.21 -9.26
CA LEU A 195 -7.53 13.32 -7.79
C LEU A 195 -6.87 14.63 -7.34
N ALA A 196 -5.77 15.03 -7.98
CA ALA A 196 -5.10 16.29 -7.66
C ALA A 196 -6.00 17.51 -7.94
N SER A 197 -6.73 17.48 -9.06
CA SER A 197 -7.68 18.54 -9.43
C SER A 197 -8.83 18.64 -8.43
N TRP A 198 -9.48 17.51 -8.11
CA TRP A 198 -10.59 17.46 -7.15
C TRP A 198 -10.16 17.90 -5.75
N THR A 199 -8.97 17.49 -5.32
CA THR A 199 -8.44 17.90 -4.00
C THR A 199 -8.30 19.42 -3.93
N ARG A 200 -7.72 20.04 -4.98
CA ARG A 200 -7.60 21.50 -5.06
C ARG A 200 -8.96 22.20 -5.11
N GLU A 201 -9.90 21.67 -5.89
CA GLU A 201 -11.28 22.18 -5.98
C GLU A 201 -11.95 22.19 -4.60
N LEU A 202 -11.92 21.05 -3.90
CA LEU A 202 -12.57 20.87 -2.61
C LEU A 202 -11.90 21.66 -1.47
N GLU A 203 -10.57 21.81 -1.50
CA GLU A 203 -9.86 22.66 -0.55
C GLU A 203 -10.29 24.13 -0.66
N LEU A 204 -10.52 24.60 -1.89
CA LEU A 204 -11.04 25.96 -2.15
C LEU A 204 -12.49 26.10 -1.71
N GLU A 205 -13.35 25.12 -2.01
CA GLU A 205 -14.77 25.11 -1.61
C GLU A 205 -14.96 25.14 -0.09
N LEU A 206 -14.12 24.42 0.65
CA LEU A 206 -14.22 24.30 2.11
C LEU A 206 -13.54 25.45 2.86
N GLU A 207 -13.12 26.52 2.16
CA GLU A 207 -12.38 27.66 2.70
C GLU A 207 -11.18 27.23 3.57
N LEU A 208 -10.56 26.10 3.26
CA LEU A 208 -9.33 25.64 3.90
C LEU A 208 -8.21 26.54 3.40
N GLY A 209 -8.09 27.74 3.99
CA GLY A 209 -7.26 28.81 3.48
C GLY A 209 -5.80 28.39 3.24
N ALA A 210 -5.05 29.21 2.49
CA ALA A 210 -3.67 28.91 2.08
C ALA A 210 -2.68 28.59 3.24
N ALA A 211 -3.03 28.85 4.50
CA ALA A 211 -2.28 28.39 5.68
C ALA A 211 -2.44 26.87 5.96
N ALA A 212 -3.58 26.26 5.59
CA ALA A 212 -3.73 24.82 5.43
C ALA A 212 -2.84 24.30 4.28
N ALA A 213 -2.72 25.10 3.20
CA ALA A 213 -1.81 24.81 2.10
C ALA A 213 -0.32 24.99 2.47
N GLY A 214 0.01 25.78 3.49
CA GLY A 214 1.36 25.94 4.06
C GLY A 214 1.70 24.95 5.17
N GLY A 215 0.71 24.17 5.63
CA GLY A 215 0.83 23.23 6.74
C GLY A 215 0.46 21.80 6.38
N THR A 216 0.99 21.19 5.32
CA THR A 216 0.86 19.73 5.02
C THR A 216 -0.57 19.16 5.06
N THR A 217 -1.62 19.97 5.01
CA THR A 217 -2.99 19.46 4.97
C THR A 217 -3.45 19.49 3.53
N GLY A 218 -3.64 18.29 2.97
CA GLY A 218 -4.37 18.05 1.73
C GLY A 218 -3.54 17.86 0.46
N ARG A 219 -2.36 18.48 0.35
CA ARG A 219 -1.42 18.16 -0.75
C ARG A 219 -0.59 16.91 -0.43
N SER A 220 -0.66 15.92 -1.31
CA SER A 220 0.21 14.74 -1.28
C SER A 220 1.68 15.17 -1.19
N LYS A 221 2.45 14.49 -0.32
CA LYS A 221 3.92 14.68 -0.23
C LYS A 221 4.67 14.09 -1.43
N VAL A 222 3.96 13.35 -2.27
CA VAL A 222 4.47 12.69 -3.47
C VAL A 222 3.77 13.29 -4.68
N SER A 223 4.54 13.75 -5.66
CA SER A 223 4.00 14.28 -6.91
C SER A 223 3.08 13.25 -7.59
N PRO A 224 1.92 13.66 -8.14
CA PRO A 224 0.97 12.77 -8.80
C PRO A 224 1.46 12.42 -10.21
N LEU A 225 2.64 11.80 -10.32
CA LEU A 225 3.16 11.36 -11.62
C LEU A 225 2.30 10.21 -12.14
N PRO A 226 1.88 10.25 -13.42
CA PRO A 226 1.14 9.14 -14.01
C PRO A 226 2.01 7.88 -14.06
N ILE A 227 1.40 6.70 -14.09
CA ILE A 227 2.12 5.41 -14.04
C ILE A 227 3.26 5.36 -15.05
N ARG A 228 3.01 5.76 -16.29
CA ARG A 228 4.00 5.70 -17.38
C ARG A 228 5.17 6.67 -17.23
N ALA A 229 5.04 7.72 -16.42
CA ALA A 229 6.18 8.58 -16.09
C ALA A 229 7.16 7.89 -15.12
N VAL A 230 6.69 6.90 -14.35
CA VAL A 230 7.50 6.15 -13.38
C VAL A 230 7.95 4.80 -13.94
N ALA A 231 7.04 4.12 -14.66
CA ALA A 231 7.21 2.78 -15.21
C ALA A 231 6.70 2.76 -16.67
N PRO A 232 7.53 3.16 -17.65
CA PRO A 232 7.09 3.45 -19.02
C PRO A 232 6.55 2.23 -19.77
N ASN A 233 6.93 1.02 -19.35
CA ASN A 233 6.54 -0.22 -20.01
C ASN A 233 5.23 -0.81 -19.45
N ILE A 234 4.65 -0.24 -18.39
CA ILE A 234 3.36 -0.71 -17.88
C ILE A 234 2.27 -0.31 -18.87
N VAL A 235 1.53 -1.31 -19.31
CA VAL A 235 0.32 -1.13 -20.10
C VAL A 235 -0.78 -0.65 -19.16
N VAL A 236 -1.37 0.51 -19.45
CA VAL A 236 -2.41 1.11 -18.61
C VAL A 236 -3.68 1.38 -19.40
N ARG A 237 -4.82 1.27 -18.72
CA ARG A 237 -6.13 1.67 -19.23
C ARG A 237 -6.88 2.44 -18.13
N GLY A 238 -7.48 3.55 -18.52
CA GLY A 238 -8.15 4.48 -17.61
C GLY A 238 -7.87 5.93 -18.02
N PRO A 239 -8.52 6.91 -17.40
CA PRO A 239 -9.60 6.73 -16.42
C PRO A 239 -10.86 6.13 -17.05
N ILE A 240 -11.78 5.60 -16.23
CA ILE A 240 -13.04 5.00 -16.67
C ILE A 240 -14.19 5.97 -16.38
N PRO A 241 -14.78 6.60 -17.41
CA PRO A 241 -15.88 7.55 -17.22
C PRO A 241 -17.09 6.93 -16.52
N GLY A 242 -17.73 7.70 -15.64
CA GLY A 242 -18.94 7.33 -14.91
C GLY A 242 -18.65 6.78 -13.52
N LEU A 243 -17.70 5.84 -13.39
CA LEU A 243 -17.26 5.32 -12.08
C LEU A 243 -16.33 6.31 -11.35
N ASP A 244 -15.66 7.19 -12.08
CA ASP A 244 -14.79 8.22 -11.53
C ASP A 244 -15.54 9.24 -10.65
N GLU A 245 -16.81 9.52 -10.95
CA GLU A 245 -17.67 10.36 -10.10
C GLU A 245 -17.97 9.71 -8.75
N GLU A 246 -18.15 8.39 -8.69
CA GLU A 246 -18.30 7.67 -7.41
C GLU A 246 -17.01 7.76 -6.58
N VAL A 247 -15.85 7.64 -7.23
CA VAL A 247 -14.54 7.79 -6.58
C VAL A 247 -14.36 9.23 -6.08
N LYS A 248 -14.71 10.25 -6.88
CA LYS A 248 -14.70 11.66 -6.47
C LYS A 248 -15.54 11.88 -5.21
N ALA A 249 -16.74 11.30 -5.15
CA ALA A 249 -17.62 11.42 -3.98
C ALA A 249 -17.01 10.80 -2.71
N LEU A 250 -16.29 9.67 -2.82
CA LEU A 250 -15.58 9.08 -1.69
C LEU A 250 -14.43 9.99 -1.20
N HIS A 251 -13.67 10.58 -2.12
CA HIS A 251 -12.60 11.53 -1.76
C HIS A 251 -13.15 12.81 -1.12
N LYS A 252 -14.27 13.33 -1.61
CA LYS A 252 -14.96 14.46 -0.99
C LYS A 252 -15.33 14.16 0.47
N ARG A 253 -16.00 13.03 0.73
CA ARG A 253 -16.32 12.57 2.09
C ARG A 253 -15.08 12.42 2.96
N ASN A 254 -13.97 11.92 2.41
CA ASN A 254 -12.71 11.80 3.15
C ASN A 254 -12.15 13.17 3.57
N ILE A 255 -12.12 14.13 2.65
CA ILE A 255 -11.62 15.48 2.92
C ILE A 255 -12.49 16.15 3.99
N GLU A 256 -13.82 16.11 3.84
CA GLU A 256 -14.77 16.62 4.84
C GLU A 256 -14.52 16.00 6.23
N ARG A 257 -14.35 14.67 6.30
CA ARG A 257 -13.99 13.96 7.55
C ARG A 257 -12.69 14.47 8.17
N GLN A 258 -11.67 14.73 7.35
CA GLN A 258 -10.37 15.23 7.83
C GLN A 258 -10.45 16.67 8.35
N VAL A 259 -11.32 17.50 7.77
CA VAL A 259 -11.61 18.86 8.24
C VAL A 259 -12.26 18.82 9.62
N VAL A 260 -13.34 18.03 9.77
CA VAL A 260 -14.06 17.88 11.05
C VAL A 260 -13.11 17.44 12.17
N ARG A 261 -12.23 16.45 11.89
CA ARG A 261 -11.25 15.97 12.87
C ARG A 261 -10.28 17.06 13.35
N LYS A 262 -9.91 18.01 12.49
CA LYS A 262 -9.00 19.11 12.85
C LYS A 262 -9.71 20.23 13.60
N GLY A 263 -10.97 20.54 13.22
CA GLY A 263 -11.78 21.58 13.89
C GLY A 263 -12.19 21.21 15.32
N GLY A 264 -12.38 19.92 15.61
CA GLY A 264 -12.76 19.43 16.94
C GLY A 264 -11.63 19.33 17.98
N CYS A 265 -10.40 19.75 17.65
CA CYS A 265 -9.25 19.72 18.55
C CYS A 265 -8.94 21.11 19.16
N SER A 266 -9.96 21.98 19.25
CA SER A 266 -9.84 23.33 19.83
C SER A 266 -10.23 23.37 21.31
#